data_AF-D7M239-F1
#
_entry.id   AF-D7M239-F1
#
_cell.length_a   1.000
_cell.length_b   1.000
_cell.length_c   1.000
_cell.angle_alpha   90.00
_cell.angle_beta   90.00
_cell.angle_gamma   90.00
#
_symmetry.space_group_name_H-M   'P 1'
#
loop_
_entity.id
_entity.type
_entity.pdbx_description
1 polymer ?
#
loop_
_entity_poly.entity_id
_entity_poly.type
_entity_poly.pdbx_seq_one_letter_code
_entity_poly.pdbx_strand_id
1 'polypeptide(L)'
;MATRSLFHSLRCRLTNNGVVGSNFIRNAESSSGFSKSYNADAAIGGSLVEESEEKDDLKSRIFRLRLPKRSATTVLERWVGEGNQITINELREISKELRRTRRHKHALEVTEWMVQHEELKVSDADYASRIDLISKVFGIDAAERYFEGLHIDAKTTETYTSLLHAYAGSKQTERAEALFKRIIETDSLSFGAITYNEMMTLYMSVGQVEKVPEVIQVLKHKKVSPDIFTYNLWLSSCAATFNIDELRRILEEMRHDASSNEGWVRYINLTSIYINSSRVTNAESTSPVEAEKSISQREWITYDFLMILHTGLGNKVMIDQIWKSLGNTNQKLSSRSYICVLSSYLMLGHLREAEEIIHQWKESKTTEFDASACLRILNAFRDVGLEGVASGFHLLLVYNKCSLENEISS
;
A
#
# COMPACT_ATOMS: atom_id res chain seq x y z
N MET A 1 1.96 3.91 -0.25
CA MET A 1 3.32 4.38 0.07
C MET A 1 3.82 5.32 -1.01
N ALA A 2 3.92 4.90 -2.28
CA ALA A 2 4.38 5.73 -3.39
C ALA A 2 3.67 7.10 -3.50
N THR A 3 2.33 7.12 -3.55
CA THR A 3 1.55 8.36 -3.66
C THR A 3 1.78 9.37 -2.54
N ARG A 4 2.04 8.94 -1.30
CA ARG A 4 2.28 9.86 -0.18
C ARG A 4 3.72 10.33 -0.07
N SER A 5 4.66 9.46 -0.43
CA SER A 5 6.06 9.84 -0.68
C SER A 5 6.14 10.94 -1.75
N LEU A 6 5.33 10.81 -2.80
CA LEU A 6 5.14 11.82 -3.84
C LEU A 6 4.61 13.16 -3.28
N PHE A 7 3.56 13.12 -2.44
CA PHE A 7 3.02 14.33 -1.82
C PHE A 7 4.00 15.03 -0.86
N HIS A 8 4.82 14.29 -0.11
CA HIS A 8 5.88 14.90 0.71
C HIS A 8 6.98 15.52 -0.17
N SER A 9 7.37 14.85 -1.25
CA SER A 9 8.29 15.39 -2.25
C SER A 9 7.86 16.78 -2.75
N LEU A 10 6.55 16.96 -2.87
CA LEU A 10 5.96 18.22 -3.24
C LEU A 10 5.98 19.26 -2.11
N ARG A 11 5.77 18.88 -0.84
CA ARG A 11 5.97 19.77 0.32
C ARG A 11 7.41 20.27 0.37
N CYS A 12 8.41 19.40 0.20
CA CYS A 12 9.82 19.78 0.15
C CYS A 12 10.14 20.73 -1.02
N ARG A 13 9.56 20.48 -2.21
CA ARG A 13 9.75 21.36 -3.37
C ARG A 13 9.12 22.74 -3.14
N LEU A 14 7.93 22.82 -2.51
CA LEU A 14 7.26 24.09 -2.17
C LEU A 14 7.98 24.86 -1.05
N THR A 15 8.57 24.16 -0.07
CA THR A 15 9.35 24.81 0.99
C THR A 15 10.71 25.31 0.50
N ASN A 16 11.34 24.63 -0.47
CA ASN A 16 12.64 25.01 -1.02
C ASN A 16 12.54 26.06 -2.14
N ASN A 17 11.46 26.04 -2.94
CA ASN A 17 11.19 27.06 -3.96
C ASN A 17 10.10 27.99 -3.47
N GLY A 18 10.46 28.96 -2.62
CA GLY A 18 9.59 30.07 -2.29
C GLY A 18 9.05 30.70 -3.59
N VAL A 19 7.72 30.65 -3.75
CA VAL A 19 6.92 31.26 -4.83
C VAL A 19 7.09 30.62 -6.23
N VAL A 20 6.11 29.81 -6.64
CA VAL A 20 5.67 29.74 -8.05
C VAL A 20 4.16 29.58 -8.11
N GLY A 21 3.45 30.71 -8.00
CA GLY A 21 2.09 30.84 -8.51
C GLY A 21 2.15 31.77 -9.71
N SER A 22 1.91 31.25 -10.93
CA SER A 22 1.50 32.06 -12.11
C SER A 22 1.42 31.33 -13.47
N ASN A 23 1.44 29.99 -13.55
CA ASN A 23 1.33 29.30 -14.86
C ASN A 23 0.06 28.45 -15.05
N PHE A 24 -0.95 28.58 -14.18
CA PHE A 24 -2.10 27.66 -14.16
C PHE A 24 -3.33 28.09 -14.98
N ILE A 25 -3.31 29.20 -15.72
CA ILE A 25 -4.47 29.64 -16.51
C ILE A 25 -4.02 30.13 -17.89
N ARG A 26 -3.89 29.20 -18.83
CA ARG A 26 -4.01 29.46 -20.27
C ARG A 26 -3.95 28.13 -21.01
N ASN A 27 -5.12 27.53 -21.25
CA ASN A 27 -5.43 26.60 -22.35
C ASN A 27 -6.66 25.77 -21.96
N ALA A 28 -7.84 26.39 -21.96
CA ALA A 28 -9.11 25.69 -21.91
C ALA A 28 -10.20 26.57 -22.52
N GLU A 29 -10.10 26.87 -23.81
CA GLU A 29 -11.18 27.50 -24.57
C GLU A 29 -10.93 27.30 -26.08
N SER A 30 -11.29 26.11 -26.60
CA SER A 30 -11.71 25.91 -28.00
C SER A 30 -12.01 24.44 -28.30
N SER A 31 -13.27 24.03 -28.19
CA SER A 31 -13.92 23.10 -29.13
C SER A 31 -15.36 22.81 -28.70
N SER A 32 -16.26 23.67 -29.16
CA SER A 32 -17.69 23.42 -29.18
C SER A 32 -18.04 22.49 -30.35
N GLY A 33 -18.90 21.50 -30.08
CA GLY A 33 -19.79 20.92 -31.07
C GLY A 33 -19.52 19.46 -31.40
N PHE A 34 -20.38 18.56 -30.95
CA PHE A 34 -21.10 17.59 -31.79
C PHE A 34 -22.27 16.98 -31.00
N SER A 35 -23.41 16.86 -31.67
CA SER A 35 -24.73 16.53 -31.12
C SER A 35 -25.25 15.19 -31.65
N LYS A 36 -25.92 14.41 -30.77
CA LYS A 36 -27.01 13.41 -31.02
C LYS A 36 -26.64 12.14 -31.83
N SER A 37 -27.20 10.93 -31.65
CA SER A 37 -28.27 10.36 -30.80
C SER A 37 -28.46 8.85 -31.09
N TYR A 38 -29.14 8.14 -30.16
CA TYR A 38 -29.87 6.84 -30.26
C TYR A 38 -29.02 5.54 -30.27
N ASN A 39 -29.44 4.40 -29.69
CA ASN A 39 -30.64 3.98 -28.96
C ASN A 39 -30.29 2.80 -28.04
N ALA A 40 -31.17 2.55 -27.06
CA ALA A 40 -31.15 1.40 -26.16
C ALA A 40 -31.48 0.09 -26.89
N ASP A 41 -30.98 -1.04 -26.36
CA ASP A 41 -31.81 -2.24 -26.20
C ASP A 41 -31.24 -3.17 -25.12
N ALA A 42 -32.16 -3.65 -24.30
CA ALA A 42 -31.96 -4.60 -23.21
C ALA A 42 -32.01 -6.03 -23.74
N ALA A 43 -31.20 -6.92 -23.16
CA ALA A 43 -31.44 -8.35 -23.23
C ALA A 43 -31.04 -9.03 -21.91
N ILE A 44 -32.08 -9.57 -21.28
CA ILE A 44 -32.09 -10.46 -20.13
C ILE A 44 -31.53 -11.81 -20.54
N GLY A 45 -30.65 -12.40 -19.73
CA GLY A 45 -30.13 -13.74 -19.97
C GLY A 45 -29.49 -14.32 -18.71
N GLY A 46 -30.34 -14.79 -17.79
CA GLY A 46 -29.90 -15.59 -16.65
C GLY A 46 -29.33 -16.92 -17.12
N SER A 47 -28.11 -17.24 -16.68
CA SER A 47 -27.52 -18.56 -16.83
C SER A 47 -27.42 -19.21 -15.46
N LEU A 48 -28.12 -20.34 -15.36
CA LEU A 48 -28.20 -21.26 -14.23
C LEU A 48 -26.79 -21.74 -13.87
N VAL A 49 -26.34 -21.40 -12.67
CA VAL A 49 -25.15 -22.02 -12.07
C VAL A 49 -25.60 -23.35 -11.48
N GLU A 50 -25.04 -24.44 -12.02
CA GLU A 50 -25.13 -25.78 -11.47
C GLU A 50 -24.61 -25.77 -10.02
N GLU A 51 -25.50 -26.08 -9.07
CA GLU A 51 -25.15 -26.28 -7.67
C GLU A 51 -24.29 -27.56 -7.56
N SER A 52 -22.97 -27.39 -7.52
CA SER A 52 -22.07 -28.44 -7.05
C SER A 52 -22.39 -28.73 -5.58
N GLU A 53 -22.67 -29.99 -5.25
CA GLU A 53 -22.94 -30.46 -3.88
C GLU A 53 -21.87 -29.91 -2.90
N GLU A 54 -22.23 -28.87 -2.14
CA GLU A 54 -21.36 -28.29 -1.11
C GLU A 54 -21.13 -29.35 -0.04
N LYS A 55 -19.91 -29.91 0.00
CA LYS A 55 -19.45 -30.78 1.07
C LYS A 55 -19.67 -30.07 2.41
N ASP A 56 -20.47 -30.66 3.30
CA ASP A 56 -20.87 -30.04 4.56
C ASP A 56 -19.70 -30.04 5.57
N ASP A 57 -18.74 -29.15 5.36
CA ASP A 57 -17.60 -28.92 6.24
C ASP A 57 -17.78 -27.63 7.08
N LEU A 58 -16.99 -27.52 8.16
CA LEU A 58 -17.06 -26.41 9.10
C LEU A 58 -16.84 -25.06 8.40
N LYS A 59 -15.88 -25.01 7.48
CA LYS A 59 -15.57 -23.83 6.67
C LYS A 59 -16.81 -23.38 5.88
N SER A 60 -17.45 -24.28 5.16
CA SER A 60 -18.63 -23.98 4.33
C SER A 60 -19.80 -23.52 5.20
N ARG A 61 -20.01 -24.11 6.38
CA ARG A 61 -21.04 -23.65 7.34
C ARG A 61 -20.79 -22.23 7.85
N ILE A 62 -19.54 -21.86 8.17
CA ILE A 62 -19.19 -20.50 8.59
C ILE A 62 -19.28 -19.50 7.43
N PHE A 63 -18.87 -19.91 6.23
CA PHE A 63 -18.91 -19.05 5.05
C PHE A 63 -20.34 -18.78 4.57
N ARG A 64 -21.28 -19.72 4.77
CA ARG A 64 -22.73 -19.53 4.54
C ARG A 64 -23.39 -18.47 5.44
N LEU A 65 -22.73 -17.99 6.50
CA LEU A 65 -23.21 -16.85 7.28
C LEU A 65 -23.13 -15.56 6.44
N ARG A 66 -24.14 -15.30 5.60
CA ARG A 66 -24.23 -14.13 4.72
C ARG A 66 -24.40 -12.79 5.44
N LEU A 67 -24.72 -12.80 6.74
CA LEU A 67 -24.98 -11.60 7.52
C LEU A 67 -24.07 -11.53 8.76
N PRO A 68 -23.42 -10.38 9.05
CA PRO A 68 -22.63 -10.17 10.28
C PRO A 68 -23.45 -10.21 11.58
N LYS A 69 -24.77 -10.47 11.50
CA LYS A 69 -25.66 -10.63 12.65
C LYS A 69 -25.65 -12.05 13.21
N ARG A 70 -25.24 -13.06 12.44
CA ARG A 70 -25.17 -14.46 12.93
C ARG A 70 -23.76 -14.74 13.44
N SER A 71 -23.65 -15.33 14.61
CA SER A 71 -22.35 -15.56 15.25
C SER A 71 -21.68 -16.83 14.73
N ALA A 72 -20.39 -16.73 14.41
CA ALA A 72 -19.55 -17.88 14.08
C ALA A 72 -19.35 -18.81 15.28
N THR A 73 -19.41 -18.29 16.53
CA THR A 73 -19.31 -19.12 17.74
C THR A 73 -20.45 -20.12 17.83
N THR A 74 -21.69 -19.73 17.53
CA THR A 74 -22.84 -20.64 17.53
C THR A 74 -22.67 -21.78 16.51
N VAL A 75 -22.03 -21.51 15.37
CA VAL A 75 -21.74 -22.55 14.38
C VAL A 75 -20.66 -23.52 14.87
N LEU A 76 -19.62 -22.99 15.53
CA LEU A 76 -18.56 -23.80 16.14
C LEU A 76 -19.11 -24.70 17.25
N GLU A 77 -19.91 -24.14 18.16
CA GLU A 77 -20.57 -24.87 19.25
C GLU A 77 -21.47 -25.97 18.71
N ARG A 78 -22.28 -25.68 17.68
CA ARG A 78 -23.14 -26.70 17.06
C ARG A 78 -22.33 -27.81 16.40
N TRP A 79 -21.22 -27.47 15.73
CA TRP A 79 -20.34 -28.44 15.09
C TRP A 79 -19.72 -29.41 16.11
N VAL A 80 -19.26 -28.89 17.24
CA VAL A 80 -18.75 -29.71 18.36
C VAL A 80 -19.88 -30.52 19.00
N GLY A 81 -21.07 -29.94 19.17
CA GLY A 81 -22.26 -30.62 19.70
C GLY A 81 -22.75 -31.78 18.82
N GLU A 82 -22.47 -31.74 17.51
CA GLU A 82 -22.69 -32.85 16.57
C GLU A 82 -21.64 -33.98 16.72
N GLY A 83 -20.67 -33.83 17.63
CA GLY A 83 -19.61 -34.82 17.90
C GLY A 83 -18.36 -34.67 17.04
N ASN A 84 -18.29 -33.63 16.22
CA ASN A 84 -17.14 -33.39 15.35
C ASN A 84 -15.96 -32.76 16.11
N GLN A 85 -14.75 -33.13 15.71
CA GLN A 85 -13.53 -32.54 16.24
C GLN A 85 -13.15 -31.29 15.43
N ILE A 86 -12.64 -30.27 16.11
CA ILE A 86 -12.11 -29.05 15.49
C ILE A 86 -10.62 -28.96 15.79
N THR A 87 -9.80 -28.78 14.76
CA THR A 87 -8.37 -28.58 14.94
C THR A 87 -8.01 -27.10 14.96
N ILE A 88 -6.96 -26.73 15.70
CA ILE A 88 -6.47 -25.34 15.74
C ILE A 88 -6.05 -24.83 14.34
N ASN A 89 -5.51 -25.71 13.48
CA ASN A 89 -5.08 -25.35 12.13
C ASN A 89 -6.28 -25.05 11.22
N GLU A 90 -7.37 -25.78 11.36
CA GLU A 90 -8.62 -25.51 10.64
C GLU A 90 -9.17 -24.13 11.02
N LEU A 91 -9.19 -23.79 12.32
CA LEU A 91 -9.63 -22.47 12.79
C LEU A 91 -8.72 -21.33 12.29
N ARG A 92 -7.40 -21.54 12.27
CA ARG A 92 -6.44 -20.57 11.73
C ARG A 92 -6.69 -20.31 10.25
N GLU A 93 -6.89 -21.34 9.44
CA GLU A 93 -7.18 -21.17 8.01
C GLU A 93 -8.55 -20.52 7.77
N ILE A 94 -9.58 -20.87 8.55
CA ILE A 94 -10.88 -20.19 8.50
C ILE A 94 -10.74 -18.70 8.86
N SER A 95 -10.06 -18.37 9.96
CA SER A 95 -9.81 -16.98 10.39
C SER A 95 -9.04 -16.20 9.33
N LYS A 96 -8.01 -16.79 8.74
CA LYS A 96 -7.21 -16.19 7.66
C LYS A 96 -8.05 -15.89 6.42
N GLU A 97 -8.91 -16.80 6.00
CA GLU A 97 -9.79 -16.58 4.84
C GLU A 97 -10.88 -15.54 5.13
N LEU A 98 -11.44 -15.55 6.34
CA LEU A 98 -12.38 -14.50 6.79
C LEU A 98 -11.72 -13.11 6.84
N ARG A 99 -10.44 -13.02 7.22
CA ARG A 99 -9.66 -11.79 7.16
C ARG A 99 -9.43 -11.31 5.74
N ARG A 100 -9.13 -12.21 4.79
CA ARG A 100 -8.97 -11.88 3.37
C ARG A 100 -10.26 -11.33 2.76
N THR A 101 -11.40 -11.91 3.14
CA THR A 101 -12.75 -11.48 2.71
C THR A 101 -13.31 -10.31 3.53
N ARG A 102 -12.51 -9.67 4.40
CA ARG A 102 -12.89 -8.55 5.28
C ARG A 102 -14.04 -8.83 6.25
N ARG A 103 -14.34 -10.10 6.53
CA ARG A 103 -15.32 -10.53 7.54
C ARG A 103 -14.71 -10.53 8.94
N HIS A 104 -14.15 -9.39 9.37
CA HIS A 104 -13.36 -9.26 10.60
C HIS A 104 -14.11 -9.65 11.88
N LYS A 105 -15.43 -9.40 11.95
CA LYS A 105 -16.25 -9.81 13.09
C LYS A 105 -16.28 -11.34 13.29
N HIS A 106 -16.58 -12.10 12.24
CA HIS A 106 -16.59 -13.56 12.33
C HIS A 106 -15.19 -14.13 12.58
N ALA A 107 -14.16 -13.53 11.99
CA ALA A 107 -12.78 -13.92 12.26
C ALA A 107 -12.42 -13.71 13.75
N LEU A 108 -12.86 -12.58 14.33
CA LEU A 108 -12.67 -12.31 15.75
C LEU A 108 -13.36 -13.36 16.61
N GLU A 109 -14.65 -13.63 16.37
CA GLU A 109 -15.41 -14.68 17.07
C GLU A 109 -14.72 -16.04 17.02
N VAL A 110 -14.14 -16.44 15.89
CA VAL A 110 -13.36 -17.68 15.76
C VAL A 110 -12.11 -17.64 16.65
N THR A 111 -11.35 -16.53 16.66
CA THR A 111 -10.16 -16.41 17.52
C THR A 111 -10.49 -16.29 19.01
N GLU A 112 -11.65 -15.76 19.37
CA GLU A 112 -12.13 -15.72 20.75
C GLU A 112 -12.49 -17.12 21.24
N TRP A 113 -13.17 -17.89 20.40
CA TRP A 113 -13.49 -19.29 20.67
C TRP A 113 -12.22 -20.13 20.87
N MET A 114 -11.16 -19.89 20.08
CA MET A 114 -9.86 -20.56 20.24
C MET A 114 -9.24 -20.35 21.63
N VAL A 115 -9.37 -19.15 22.21
CA VAL A 115 -8.79 -18.81 23.53
C VAL A 115 -9.64 -19.35 24.68
N GLN A 116 -10.96 -19.47 24.49
CA GLN A 116 -11.87 -20.02 25.50
C GLN A 116 -11.70 -21.53 25.71
N HIS A 117 -11.14 -22.23 24.72
CA HIS A 117 -10.92 -23.68 24.79
C HIS A 117 -9.45 -23.95 25.11
N GLU A 118 -9.13 -24.07 26.40
CA GLU A 118 -7.74 -24.25 26.91
C GLU A 118 -7.00 -25.45 26.29
N GLU A 119 -7.73 -26.44 25.79
CA GLU A 119 -7.16 -27.59 25.08
C GLU A 119 -6.46 -27.19 23.76
N LEU A 120 -6.85 -26.05 23.19
CA LEU A 120 -6.20 -25.45 22.04
C LEU A 120 -4.99 -24.64 22.50
N LYS A 121 -3.79 -25.16 22.21
CA LYS A 121 -2.53 -24.44 22.48
C LYS A 121 -2.38 -23.24 21.54
N VAL A 122 -2.92 -22.11 21.98
CA VAL A 122 -2.83 -20.81 21.30
C VAL A 122 -1.37 -20.34 21.27
N SER A 123 -0.95 -19.85 20.11
CA SER A 123 0.41 -19.33 19.85
C SER A 123 0.46 -17.81 19.90
N ASP A 124 1.66 -17.25 19.97
CA ASP A 124 1.90 -15.81 19.92
C ASP A 124 1.32 -15.15 18.66
N ALA A 125 1.38 -15.85 17.53
CA ALA A 125 0.79 -15.42 16.27
C ALA A 125 -0.75 -15.33 16.36
N ASP A 126 -1.40 -16.18 17.16
CA ASP A 126 -2.85 -16.13 17.35
C ASP A 126 -3.23 -14.90 18.19
N TYR A 127 -2.49 -14.60 19.27
CA TYR A 127 -2.66 -13.36 20.06
C TYR A 127 -2.46 -12.11 19.20
N ALA A 128 -1.41 -12.09 18.37
CA ALA A 128 -1.15 -11.02 17.43
C ALA A 128 -2.29 -10.85 16.40
N SER A 129 -2.81 -11.95 15.85
CA SER A 129 -3.96 -11.92 14.93
C SER A 129 -5.22 -11.35 15.58
N ARG A 130 -5.43 -11.64 16.88
CA ARG A 130 -6.56 -11.12 17.64
C ARG A 130 -6.43 -9.62 17.90
N ILE A 131 -5.23 -9.11 18.19
CA ILE A 131 -4.99 -7.64 18.30
C ILE A 131 -5.38 -6.93 17.00
N ASP A 132 -4.94 -7.45 15.84
CA ASP A 132 -5.30 -6.91 14.52
C ASP A 132 -6.83 -6.92 14.31
N LEU A 133 -7.49 -8.04 14.64
CA LEU A 133 -8.94 -8.17 14.51
C LEU A 133 -9.72 -7.25 15.44
N ILE A 134 -9.34 -7.15 16.72
CA ILE A 134 -9.96 -6.24 17.68
C ILE A 134 -9.83 -4.80 17.18
N SER A 135 -8.65 -4.41 16.66
CA SER A 135 -8.43 -3.05 16.15
C SER A 135 -9.39 -2.70 15.01
N LYS A 136 -9.71 -3.68 14.15
CA LYS A 136 -10.60 -3.51 12.98
C LYS A 136 -12.09 -3.56 13.34
N VAL A 137 -12.46 -4.29 14.39
CA VAL A 137 -13.88 -4.48 14.78
C VAL A 137 -14.32 -3.47 15.83
N PHE A 138 -13.48 -3.22 16.84
CA PHE A 138 -13.80 -2.41 18.02
C PHE A 138 -12.95 -1.14 18.14
N GLY A 139 -12.03 -0.92 17.20
CA GLY A 139 -11.15 0.23 17.19
C GLY A 139 -9.86 0.02 17.99
N ILE A 140 -8.95 0.97 17.82
CA ILE A 140 -7.58 0.87 18.33
C ILE A 140 -7.50 0.85 19.87
N ASP A 141 -8.41 1.56 20.55
CA ASP A 141 -8.41 1.62 22.03
C ASP A 141 -8.82 0.29 22.66
N ALA A 142 -9.66 -0.50 21.99
CA ALA A 142 -9.98 -1.85 22.44
C ALA A 142 -8.78 -2.78 22.25
N ALA A 143 -8.04 -2.63 21.15
CA ALA A 143 -6.85 -3.43 20.88
C ALA A 143 -5.73 -3.15 21.88
N GLU A 144 -5.50 -1.87 22.24
CA GLU A 144 -4.53 -1.50 23.26
C GLU A 144 -4.92 -2.05 24.64
N ARG A 145 -6.19 -1.90 25.05
CA ARG A 145 -6.67 -2.46 26.32
C ARG A 145 -6.49 -3.97 26.40
N TYR A 146 -6.76 -4.67 25.30
CA TYR A 146 -6.51 -6.11 25.21
C TYR A 146 -5.02 -6.43 25.35
N PHE A 147 -4.16 -5.75 24.60
CA PHE A 147 -2.70 -5.94 24.68
C PHE A 147 -2.17 -5.68 26.09
N GLU A 148 -2.59 -4.59 26.74
CA GLU A 148 -2.10 -4.27 28.08
C GLU A 148 -2.56 -5.27 29.14
N GLY A 149 -3.74 -5.87 28.96
CA GLY A 149 -4.26 -6.95 29.80
C GLY A 149 -3.67 -8.34 29.53
N LEU A 150 -2.81 -8.51 28.53
CA LEU A 150 -2.12 -9.79 28.29
C LEU A 150 -1.16 -10.12 29.44
N HIS A 151 -1.07 -11.42 29.78
CA HIS A 151 -0.02 -11.91 30.65
C HIS A 151 1.36 -11.59 30.07
N ILE A 152 2.37 -11.39 30.93
CA ILE A 152 3.72 -11.00 30.49
C ILE A 152 4.31 -12.00 29.48
N ASP A 153 4.03 -13.29 29.64
CA ASP A 153 4.49 -14.35 28.72
C ASP A 153 3.87 -14.26 27.32
N ALA A 154 2.68 -13.66 27.19
CA ALA A 154 2.00 -13.45 25.91
C ALA A 154 2.38 -12.11 25.26
N LYS A 155 3.13 -11.23 25.95
CA LYS A 155 3.66 -9.97 25.39
C LYS A 155 4.96 -10.21 24.61
N THR A 156 4.84 -10.96 23.51
CA THR A 156 5.95 -11.33 22.63
C THR A 156 6.19 -10.32 21.50
N THR A 157 7.23 -10.56 20.70
CA THR A 157 7.56 -9.77 19.51
C THR A 157 6.40 -9.60 18.53
N GLU A 158 5.58 -10.63 18.37
CA GLU A 158 4.42 -10.71 17.47
C GLU A 158 3.29 -9.79 17.96
N THR A 159 3.00 -9.78 19.26
CA THR A 159 1.92 -8.96 19.82
C THR A 159 2.29 -7.49 19.84
N TYR A 160 3.53 -7.15 20.20
CA TYR A 160 4.07 -5.79 20.06
C TYR A 160 4.03 -5.30 18.61
N THR A 161 4.48 -6.12 17.67
CA THR A 161 4.48 -5.75 16.24
C THR A 161 3.05 -5.60 15.71
N SER A 162 2.10 -6.44 16.15
CA SER A 162 0.70 -6.33 15.76
C SER A 162 0.03 -5.05 16.27
N LEU A 163 0.29 -4.66 17.53
CA LEU A 163 -0.22 -3.41 18.06
C LEU A 163 0.41 -2.21 17.34
N LEU A 164 1.72 -2.27 17.05
CA LEU A 164 2.41 -1.25 16.28
C LEU A 164 1.83 -1.11 14.86
N HIS A 165 1.55 -2.23 14.19
CA HIS A 165 0.88 -2.26 12.90
C HIS A 165 -0.53 -1.63 12.97
N ALA A 166 -1.28 -1.91 14.03
CA ALA A 166 -2.59 -1.31 14.24
C ALA A 166 -2.50 0.22 14.44
N TYR A 167 -1.52 0.71 15.20
CA TYR A 167 -1.23 2.15 15.31
C TYR A 167 -0.82 2.76 13.97
N ALA A 168 0.04 2.08 13.22
CA ALA A 168 0.49 2.53 11.90
C ALA A 168 -0.68 2.65 10.91
N GLY A 169 -1.54 1.63 10.85
CA GLY A 169 -2.73 1.60 9.99
C GLY A 169 -3.78 2.67 10.33
N SER A 170 -3.92 3.00 11.61
CA SER A 170 -4.80 4.07 12.10
C SER A 170 -4.14 5.45 12.18
N LYS A 171 -2.86 5.56 11.77
CA LYS A 171 -2.05 6.80 11.79
C LYS A 171 -1.90 7.44 13.18
N GLN A 172 -1.88 6.62 14.23
CA GLN A 172 -1.70 7.11 15.61
C GLN A 172 -0.21 7.31 15.91
N THR A 173 0.39 8.37 15.36
CA THR A 173 1.85 8.58 15.38
C THR A 173 2.44 8.62 16.79
N GLU A 174 1.86 9.40 17.69
CA GLU A 174 2.37 9.55 19.06
C GLU A 174 2.35 8.22 19.84
N ARG A 175 1.26 7.44 19.70
CA ARG A 175 1.13 6.13 20.36
C ARG A 175 2.08 5.11 19.76
N ALA A 176 2.29 5.13 18.44
CA ALA A 176 3.27 4.28 17.78
C ALA A 176 4.70 4.60 18.23
N GLU A 177 5.07 5.89 18.32
CA GLU A 177 6.38 6.34 18.81
C GLU A 177 6.61 5.90 20.27
N ALA A 178 5.61 6.05 21.14
CA ALA A 178 5.68 5.59 22.53
C ALA A 178 5.85 4.07 22.65
N LEU A 179 5.10 3.29 21.86
CA LEU A 179 5.24 1.83 21.82
C LEU A 179 6.61 1.42 21.24
N PHE A 180 7.07 2.08 20.19
CA PHE A 180 8.36 1.80 19.58
C PHE A 180 9.52 2.09 20.53
N LYS A 181 9.43 3.15 21.34
CA LYS A 181 10.38 3.41 22.42
C LYS A 181 10.42 2.26 23.42
N ARG A 182 9.27 1.76 23.88
CA ARG A 182 9.18 0.57 24.76
C ARG A 182 9.83 -0.66 24.12
N ILE A 183 9.59 -0.88 22.83
CA ILE A 183 10.20 -1.96 22.04
C ILE A 183 11.73 -1.86 22.05
N ILE A 184 12.28 -0.66 21.82
CA ILE A 184 13.73 -0.43 21.81
C ILE A 184 14.35 -0.61 23.20
N GLU A 185 13.64 -0.23 24.25
CA GLU A 185 14.10 -0.38 25.65
C GLU A 185 13.96 -1.83 26.17
N THR A 186 13.24 -2.70 25.45
CA THR A 186 13.04 -4.10 25.84
C THR A 186 14.17 -4.98 25.28
N ASP A 187 15.19 -5.23 26.10
CA ASP A 187 16.32 -6.09 25.70
C ASP A 187 16.02 -7.60 25.82
N SER A 188 14.92 -8.00 26.46
CA SER A 188 14.52 -9.40 26.60
C SER A 188 13.89 -10.00 25.33
N LEU A 189 13.56 -9.17 24.34
CA LEU A 189 12.90 -9.57 23.10
C LEU A 189 13.75 -9.19 21.88
N SER A 190 13.83 -10.10 20.91
CA SER A 190 14.60 -9.89 19.67
C SER A 190 13.68 -9.52 18.51
N PHE A 191 13.53 -8.23 18.27
CA PHE A 191 12.67 -7.72 17.19
C PHE A 191 13.37 -7.79 15.83
N GLY A 192 12.64 -8.25 14.81
CA GLY A 192 13.11 -8.29 13.42
C GLY A 192 12.87 -6.99 12.65
N ALA A 193 13.33 -6.94 11.40
CA ALA A 193 13.20 -5.78 10.52
C ALA A 193 11.74 -5.30 10.33
N ILE A 194 10.77 -6.23 10.39
CA ILE A 194 9.34 -5.92 10.25
C ILE A 194 8.87 -4.83 11.22
N THR A 195 9.31 -4.86 12.48
CA THR A 195 8.88 -3.89 13.50
C THR A 195 9.36 -2.47 13.17
N TYR A 196 10.59 -2.34 12.66
CA TYR A 196 11.15 -1.07 12.19
C TYR A 196 10.46 -0.60 10.90
N ASN A 197 10.19 -1.55 10.00
CA ASN A 197 9.49 -1.28 8.75
C ASN A 197 8.07 -0.73 8.98
N GLU A 198 7.38 -1.14 10.04
CA GLU A 198 6.09 -0.55 10.45
C GLU A 198 6.23 0.94 10.80
N MET A 199 7.24 1.32 11.60
CA MET A 199 7.51 2.73 11.93
C MET A 199 7.90 3.55 10.70
N MET A 200 8.79 3.02 9.86
CA MET A 200 9.17 3.67 8.61
C MET A 200 7.95 3.87 7.70
N THR A 201 7.09 2.85 7.58
CA THR A 201 5.85 2.91 6.81
C THR A 201 4.89 3.94 7.38
N LEU A 202 4.72 3.99 8.70
CA LEU A 202 3.91 5.00 9.38
C LEU A 202 4.41 6.40 9.05
N TYR A 203 5.68 6.70 9.27
CA TYR A 203 6.29 7.99 8.96
C TYR A 203 6.08 8.39 7.50
N MET A 204 6.32 7.47 6.56
CA MET A 204 6.01 7.69 5.15
C MET A 204 4.52 7.95 4.90
N SER A 205 3.64 7.30 5.67
CA SER A 205 2.19 7.41 5.49
C SER A 205 1.58 8.71 6.03
N VAL A 206 2.23 9.33 7.03
CA VAL A 206 1.85 10.63 7.61
C VAL A 206 2.71 11.78 7.07
N GLY A 207 3.65 11.49 6.17
CA GLY A 207 4.47 12.50 5.50
C GLY A 207 5.61 13.05 6.36
N GLN A 208 6.08 12.30 7.37
CA GLN A 208 7.27 12.62 8.18
C GLN A 208 8.47 11.79 7.72
N VAL A 209 8.76 11.80 6.41
CA VAL A 209 9.78 10.91 5.81
C VAL A 209 11.20 11.20 6.32
N GLU A 210 11.44 12.39 6.84
CA GLU A 210 12.70 12.83 7.46
C GLU A 210 13.08 12.00 8.70
N LYS A 211 12.12 11.35 9.36
CA LYS A 211 12.36 10.46 10.50
C LYS A 211 12.76 9.03 10.09
N VAL A 212 12.63 8.67 8.81
CA VAL A 212 12.95 7.32 8.32
C VAL A 212 14.43 6.95 8.56
N PRO A 213 15.42 7.83 8.28
CA PRO A 213 16.83 7.55 8.59
C PRO A 213 17.11 7.33 10.08
N GLU A 214 16.37 7.96 10.99
CA GLU A 214 16.52 7.75 12.44
C GLU A 214 16.16 6.31 12.81
N VAL A 215 15.06 5.77 12.25
CA VAL A 215 14.66 4.37 12.46
C VAL A 215 15.72 3.41 11.94
N ILE A 216 16.36 3.72 10.80
CA ILE A 216 17.48 2.93 10.26
C ILE A 216 18.68 2.92 11.20
N GLN A 217 19.02 4.06 11.79
CA GLN A 217 20.11 4.13 12.77
C GLN A 217 19.82 3.25 13.99
N VAL A 218 18.58 3.27 14.49
CA VAL A 218 18.17 2.40 15.60
C VAL A 218 18.24 0.92 15.19
N LEU A 219 17.73 0.55 14.01
CA LEU A 219 17.78 -0.81 13.46
C LEU A 219 19.22 -1.34 13.42
N LYS A 220 20.15 -0.52 12.91
CA LYS A 220 21.58 -0.85 12.86
C LYS A 220 22.21 -0.93 14.25
N HIS A 221 21.86 -0.02 15.15
CA HIS A 221 22.35 -0.03 16.53
C HIS A 221 21.92 -1.30 17.28
N LYS A 222 20.69 -1.76 17.06
CA LYS A 222 20.16 -3.03 17.57
C LYS A 222 20.66 -4.25 16.78
N LYS A 223 21.59 -4.07 15.83
CA LYS A 223 22.22 -5.12 15.02
C LYS A 223 21.22 -5.98 14.24
N VAL A 224 20.09 -5.39 13.89
CA VAL A 224 19.09 -6.03 13.02
C VAL A 224 19.49 -5.75 11.58
N SER A 225 19.56 -6.78 10.74
CA SER A 225 19.88 -6.61 9.31
C SER A 225 18.70 -5.96 8.60
N PRO A 226 18.91 -4.89 7.79
CA PRO A 226 17.87 -4.40 6.91
C PRO A 226 17.45 -5.50 5.93
N ASP A 227 16.16 -5.58 5.61
CA ASP A 227 15.67 -6.41 4.52
C ASP A 227 15.43 -5.56 3.25
N ILE A 228 15.09 -6.21 2.14
CA ILE A 228 14.79 -5.50 0.89
C ILE A 228 13.67 -4.47 1.05
N PHE A 229 12.70 -4.73 1.93
CA PHE A 229 11.61 -3.81 2.18
C PHE A 229 12.09 -2.59 2.98
N THR A 230 12.96 -2.79 3.97
CA THR A 230 13.66 -1.73 4.70
C THR A 230 14.42 -0.82 3.75
N TYR A 231 15.26 -1.37 2.88
CA TYR A 231 16.00 -0.58 1.89
C TYR A 231 15.09 0.18 0.94
N ASN A 232 13.99 -0.44 0.50
CA ASN A 232 13.01 0.23 -0.36
C ASN A 232 12.32 1.42 0.32
N LEU A 233 11.94 1.29 1.59
CA LEU A 233 11.38 2.39 2.37
C LEU A 233 12.41 3.51 2.55
N TRP A 234 13.65 3.14 2.86
CA TRP A 234 14.74 4.10 3.04
C TRP A 234 15.04 4.86 1.74
N LEU A 235 15.24 4.16 0.62
CA LEU A 235 15.41 4.77 -0.69
C LEU A 235 14.23 5.69 -1.02
N SER A 236 12.99 5.22 -0.86
CA SER A 236 11.79 6.02 -1.16
C SER A 236 11.73 7.31 -0.34
N SER A 237 12.18 7.29 0.92
CA SER A 237 12.29 8.49 1.76
C SER A 237 13.34 9.48 1.23
N CYS A 238 14.47 9.00 0.72
CA CYS A 238 15.51 9.83 0.09
C CYS A 238 15.04 10.43 -1.24
N ALA A 239 14.30 9.66 -2.05
CA ALA A 239 13.71 10.16 -3.28
C ALA A 239 12.67 11.25 -3.00
N ALA A 240 11.87 11.10 -1.94
CA ALA A 240 10.94 12.15 -1.51
C ALA A 240 11.67 13.43 -1.06
N THR A 241 12.82 13.31 -0.41
CA THR A 241 13.59 14.46 0.09
C THR A 241 14.63 15.01 -0.88
N PHE A 242 14.71 14.47 -2.11
CA PHE A 242 15.72 14.83 -3.13
C PHE A 242 17.16 14.62 -2.74
N ASN A 243 17.43 13.74 -1.77
CA ASN A 243 18.79 13.48 -1.33
C ASN A 243 19.45 12.40 -2.21
N ILE A 244 19.90 12.79 -3.40
CA ILE A 244 20.52 11.89 -4.38
C ILE A 244 21.85 11.31 -3.88
N ASP A 245 22.62 12.06 -3.09
CA ASP A 245 23.91 11.59 -2.58
C ASP A 245 23.71 10.50 -1.50
N GLU A 246 22.72 10.70 -0.62
CA GLU A 246 22.33 9.66 0.33
C GLU A 246 21.76 8.42 -0.39
N LEU A 247 20.96 8.63 -1.44
CA LEU A 247 20.44 7.55 -2.27
C LEU A 247 21.60 6.69 -2.83
N ARG A 248 22.66 7.30 -3.37
CA ARG A 248 23.84 6.57 -3.85
C ARG A 248 24.55 5.81 -2.73
N ARG A 249 24.67 6.42 -1.55
CA ARG A 249 25.26 5.76 -0.38
C ARG A 249 24.49 4.51 0.00
N ILE A 250 23.15 4.58 0.01
CA ILE A 250 22.29 3.43 0.31
C ILE A 250 22.46 2.33 -0.73
N LEU A 251 22.48 2.67 -2.03
CA LEU A 251 22.70 1.68 -3.09
C LEU A 251 24.05 0.96 -2.96
N GLU A 252 25.09 1.67 -2.53
CA GLU A 252 26.39 1.06 -2.31
C GLU A 252 26.44 0.19 -1.04
N GLU A 253 25.71 0.59 0.01
CA GLU A 253 25.51 -0.22 1.20
C GLU A 253 24.80 -1.54 0.84
N MET A 254 23.72 -1.47 0.06
CA MET A 254 23.00 -2.66 -0.42
C MET A 254 23.89 -3.60 -1.26
N ARG A 255 24.86 -3.06 -2.01
CA ARG A 255 25.79 -3.85 -2.82
C ARG A 255 26.73 -4.69 -1.95
N HIS A 256 27.10 -4.16 -0.79
CA HIS A 256 28.01 -4.79 0.17
C HIS A 256 27.30 -5.61 1.25
N ASP A 257 25.96 -5.61 1.26
CA ASP A 257 25.18 -6.39 2.20
C ASP A 257 25.37 -7.90 1.95
N ALA A 258 25.63 -8.66 3.00
CA ALA A 258 25.83 -10.11 2.91
C ALA A 258 24.58 -10.87 2.41
N SER A 259 23.40 -10.26 2.52
CA SER A 259 22.14 -10.80 2.01
C SER A 259 21.85 -10.44 0.55
N SER A 260 22.77 -9.71 -0.10
CA SER A 260 22.67 -9.33 -1.50
C SER A 260 22.64 -10.54 -2.43
N ASN A 261 21.60 -10.59 -3.26
CA ASN A 261 21.43 -11.61 -4.30
C ASN A 261 21.44 -10.95 -5.69
N GLU A 262 21.44 -11.75 -6.75
CA GLU A 262 21.46 -11.22 -8.12
C GLU A 262 20.28 -10.27 -8.42
N GLY A 263 19.11 -10.47 -7.81
CA GLY A 263 17.96 -9.56 -7.94
C GLY A 263 18.23 -8.20 -7.31
N TRP A 264 18.92 -8.15 -6.16
CA TRP A 264 19.33 -6.89 -5.53
C TRP A 264 20.34 -6.14 -6.40
N VAL A 265 21.31 -6.86 -6.96
CA VAL A 265 22.31 -6.26 -7.87
C VAL A 265 21.65 -5.69 -9.12
N ARG A 266 20.68 -6.40 -9.72
CA ARG A 266 19.88 -5.91 -10.86
C ARG A 266 19.10 -4.65 -10.48
N TYR A 267 18.40 -4.68 -9.34
CA TYR A 267 17.68 -3.54 -8.78
C TYR A 267 18.56 -2.30 -8.61
N ILE A 268 19.75 -2.47 -8.00
CA ILE A 268 20.72 -1.40 -7.77
C ILE A 268 21.21 -0.81 -9.09
N ASN A 269 21.56 -1.66 -10.05
CA ASN A 269 22.06 -1.22 -11.36
C ASN A 269 21.01 -0.44 -12.15
N LEU A 270 19.77 -0.95 -12.20
CA LEU A 270 18.65 -0.25 -12.84
C LEU A 270 18.44 1.12 -12.20
N THR A 271 18.39 1.15 -10.87
CA THR A 271 18.20 2.38 -10.11
C THR A 271 19.33 3.39 -10.40
N SER A 272 20.58 2.92 -10.45
CA SER A 272 21.76 3.74 -10.77
C SER A 272 21.71 4.32 -12.19
N ILE A 273 21.26 3.55 -13.18
CA ILE A 273 21.11 4.01 -14.58
C ILE A 273 20.15 5.20 -14.64
N TYR A 274 18.97 5.06 -14.03
CA TYR A 274 17.94 6.11 -14.06
C TYR A 274 18.33 7.36 -13.25
N ILE A 275 19.05 7.19 -12.12
CA ILE A 275 19.61 8.34 -11.38
C ILE A 275 20.64 9.10 -12.22
N ASN A 276 21.53 8.37 -12.90
CA ASN A 276 22.60 8.97 -13.70
C ASN A 276 22.05 9.61 -14.98
N SER A 277 21.08 8.98 -15.64
CA SER A 277 20.43 9.54 -16.83
C SER A 277 19.65 10.83 -16.53
N SER A 278 19.18 11.02 -15.29
CA SER A 278 18.59 12.29 -14.86
C SER A 278 19.54 13.48 -14.87
N ARG A 279 20.86 13.25 -14.81
CA ARG A 279 21.89 14.31 -14.88
C ARG A 279 22.36 14.57 -16.31
N VAL A 280 22.13 13.64 -17.24
CA VAL A 280 22.67 13.65 -18.61
C VAL A 280 21.62 14.16 -19.61
N THR A 281 20.73 15.07 -19.19
CA THR A 281 19.77 15.72 -20.10
C THR A 281 20.41 16.67 -21.13
N ASN A 282 21.75 16.72 -21.22
CA ASN A 282 22.50 17.42 -22.26
C ASN A 282 23.36 16.51 -23.16
N ALA A 283 23.31 15.18 -23.00
CA ALA A 283 24.00 14.29 -23.94
C ALA A 283 23.14 13.07 -24.25
N GLU A 284 22.72 12.98 -25.50
CA GLU A 284 22.15 11.78 -26.09
C GLU A 284 23.07 10.58 -25.83
N SER A 285 22.47 9.38 -25.77
CA SER A 285 23.08 8.05 -25.70
C SER A 285 23.34 7.44 -24.31
N THR A 286 22.26 6.99 -23.64
CA THR A 286 22.21 5.63 -23.10
C THR A 286 20.74 5.19 -23.08
N SER A 287 20.34 4.30 -23.98
CA SER A 287 18.99 3.73 -24.00
C SER A 287 18.87 2.67 -22.88
N PRO A 288 17.97 2.82 -21.90
CA PRO A 288 17.79 1.85 -20.80
C PRO A 288 17.14 0.52 -21.24
N VAL A 289 16.74 0.40 -22.51
CA VAL A 289 15.91 -0.71 -23.06
C VAL A 289 16.60 -2.09 -23.00
N GLU A 290 17.94 -2.15 -23.00
CA GLU A 290 18.66 -3.43 -22.99
C GLU A 290 18.77 -4.07 -21.60
N ALA A 291 18.77 -3.28 -20.53
CA ALA A 291 18.81 -3.80 -19.16
C ALA A 291 17.46 -4.41 -18.71
N GLU A 292 16.37 -4.03 -19.38
CA GLU A 292 14.99 -4.32 -18.96
C GLU A 292 14.46 -5.70 -19.41
N LYS A 293 15.09 -6.32 -20.43
CA LYS A 293 14.65 -7.63 -20.96
C LYS A 293 14.81 -8.81 -19.99
N SER A 294 15.44 -8.60 -18.84
CA SER A 294 15.72 -9.65 -17.84
C SER A 294 14.93 -9.51 -16.53
N ILE A 295 14.02 -8.53 -16.42
CA ILE A 295 13.36 -8.19 -15.16
C ILE A 295 12.14 -9.09 -14.90
N SER A 296 12.14 -9.78 -13.76
CA SER A 296 11.02 -10.60 -13.28
C SER A 296 10.03 -9.77 -12.44
N GLN A 297 8.79 -10.24 -12.36
CA GLN A 297 7.61 -9.68 -11.68
C GLN A 297 7.80 -9.37 -10.18
N ARG A 298 8.98 -9.53 -9.59
CA ARG A 298 9.27 -9.22 -8.18
C ARG A 298 9.82 -7.81 -7.95
N GLU A 299 10.18 -7.08 -9.01
CA GLU A 299 10.94 -5.83 -8.92
C GLU A 299 10.08 -4.55 -9.16
N TRP A 300 8.76 -4.64 -9.02
CA TRP A 300 7.80 -3.52 -9.19
C TRP A 300 8.08 -2.32 -8.30
N ILE A 301 8.77 -2.53 -7.18
CA ILE A 301 9.14 -1.48 -6.24
C ILE A 301 10.16 -0.51 -6.87
N THR A 302 10.93 -0.95 -7.87
CA THR A 302 11.88 -0.08 -8.60
C THR A 302 11.15 0.97 -9.42
N TYR A 303 10.09 0.60 -10.13
CA TYR A 303 9.38 1.54 -10.99
C TYR A 303 8.62 2.59 -10.19
N ASP A 304 7.94 2.21 -9.10
CA ASP A 304 7.33 3.17 -8.18
C ASP A 304 8.39 4.15 -7.63
N PHE A 305 9.54 3.63 -7.20
CA PHE A 305 10.65 4.42 -6.68
C PHE A 305 11.21 5.41 -7.71
N LEU A 306 11.50 4.93 -8.92
CA LEU A 306 12.02 5.74 -10.02
C LEU A 306 11.01 6.81 -10.44
N MET A 307 9.74 6.44 -10.52
CA MET A 307 8.65 7.35 -10.80
C MET A 307 8.60 8.48 -9.75
N ILE A 308 8.73 8.12 -8.47
CA ILE A 308 8.77 9.09 -7.36
C ILE A 308 9.93 10.06 -7.51
N LEU A 309 11.13 9.51 -7.72
CA LEU A 309 12.35 10.25 -7.86
C LEU A 309 12.27 11.27 -9.02
N HIS A 310 11.93 10.81 -10.22
CA HIS A 310 11.90 11.67 -11.40
C HIS A 310 10.74 12.66 -11.39
N THR A 311 9.61 12.32 -10.76
CA THR A 311 8.54 13.30 -10.52
C THR A 311 9.07 14.45 -9.71
N GLY A 312 9.77 14.15 -8.63
CA GLY A 312 10.28 15.19 -7.81
C GLY A 312 11.51 15.91 -8.41
N LEU A 313 12.25 15.31 -9.34
CA LEU A 313 13.25 16.02 -10.16
C LEU A 313 12.62 16.86 -11.29
N GLY A 314 11.32 16.71 -11.55
CA GLY A 314 10.60 17.46 -12.58
C GLY A 314 10.83 16.93 -13.99
N ASN A 315 11.38 15.72 -14.12
CA ASN A 315 11.82 15.16 -15.38
C ASN A 315 10.70 14.34 -16.04
N LYS A 316 9.81 15.03 -16.76
CA LYS A 316 8.71 14.38 -17.52
C LYS A 316 9.23 13.36 -18.53
N VAL A 317 10.35 13.63 -19.20
CA VAL A 317 10.91 12.73 -20.24
C VAL A 317 11.22 11.36 -19.63
N MET A 318 11.81 11.34 -18.44
CA MET A 318 12.09 10.08 -17.74
C MET A 318 10.82 9.38 -17.27
N ILE A 319 9.81 10.13 -16.81
CA ILE A 319 8.49 9.56 -16.46
C ILE A 319 7.85 8.88 -17.67
N ASP A 320 7.87 9.54 -18.84
CA ASP A 320 7.35 8.98 -20.09
C ASP A 320 8.12 7.71 -20.50
N GLN A 321 9.46 7.72 -20.36
CA GLN A 321 10.31 6.56 -20.67
C GLN A 321 10.03 5.39 -19.73
N ILE A 322 9.93 5.65 -18.42
CA ILE A 322 9.62 4.64 -17.42
C ILE A 322 8.23 4.04 -17.67
N TRP A 323 7.23 4.87 -17.96
CA TRP A 323 5.87 4.39 -18.25
C TRP A 323 5.81 3.54 -19.52
N LYS A 324 6.49 3.98 -20.60
CA LYS A 324 6.60 3.21 -21.85
C LYS A 324 7.31 1.88 -21.63
N SER A 325 8.40 1.88 -20.88
CA SER A 325 9.12 0.65 -20.49
C SER A 325 8.17 -0.31 -19.78
N LEU A 326 7.45 0.18 -18.76
CA LEU A 326 6.50 -0.62 -17.98
C LEU A 326 5.39 -1.22 -18.86
N GLY A 327 4.85 -0.44 -19.81
CA GLY A 327 3.83 -0.89 -20.75
C GLY A 327 4.34 -1.89 -21.81
N ASN A 328 5.63 -1.85 -22.16
CA ASN A 328 6.26 -2.80 -23.09
C ASN A 328 6.58 -4.14 -22.44
N THR A 329 6.50 -4.26 -21.12
CA THR A 329 6.61 -5.55 -20.45
C THR A 329 5.33 -6.37 -20.72
N ASN A 330 5.46 -7.66 -21.04
CA ASN A 330 4.32 -8.58 -21.23
C ASN A 330 3.55 -8.88 -19.91
N GLN A 331 3.63 -8.01 -18.90
CA GLN A 331 3.09 -8.22 -17.57
C GLN A 331 1.80 -7.43 -17.36
N LYS A 332 0.90 -7.98 -16.52
CA LYS A 332 -0.37 -7.34 -16.15
C LYS A 332 -0.10 -6.12 -15.26
N LEU A 333 -0.35 -4.91 -15.77
CA LEU A 333 -0.27 -3.67 -14.99
C LEU A 333 -1.28 -3.68 -13.86
N SER A 334 -0.88 -3.28 -12.65
CA SER A 334 -1.74 -3.20 -11.47
C SER A 334 -2.36 -1.81 -11.31
N SER A 335 -3.50 -1.70 -10.61
CA SER A 335 -4.11 -0.41 -10.22
C SER A 335 -3.11 0.53 -9.54
N ARG A 336 -2.18 -0.02 -8.76
CA ARG A 336 -1.13 0.75 -8.07
C ARG A 336 -0.19 1.46 -9.05
N SER A 337 0.15 0.83 -10.16
CA SER A 337 1.04 1.40 -11.19
C SER A 337 0.39 2.60 -11.88
N TYR A 338 -0.90 2.46 -12.24
CA TYR A 338 -1.69 3.56 -12.78
C TYR A 338 -1.81 4.72 -11.80
N ILE A 339 -2.11 4.43 -10.53
CA ILE A 339 -2.18 5.43 -9.46
C ILE A 339 -0.85 6.20 -9.32
N CYS A 340 0.28 5.50 -9.41
CA CYS A 340 1.62 6.08 -9.29
C CYS A 340 1.91 7.07 -10.43
N VAL A 341 1.80 6.62 -11.69
CA VAL A 341 2.05 7.48 -12.86
C VAL A 341 1.03 8.61 -12.99
N LEU A 342 -0.23 8.36 -12.65
CA LEU A 342 -1.28 9.38 -12.63
C LEU A 342 -0.94 10.48 -11.63
N SER A 343 -0.58 10.10 -10.40
CA SER A 343 -0.16 11.05 -9.37
C SER A 343 1.06 11.85 -9.86
N SER A 344 2.00 11.19 -10.53
CA SER A 344 3.20 11.81 -11.12
C SER A 344 2.91 12.90 -12.13
N TYR A 345 2.08 12.63 -13.13
CA TYR A 345 1.69 13.65 -14.11
C TYR A 345 0.90 14.79 -13.48
N LEU A 346 -0.01 14.48 -12.55
CA LEU A 346 -0.79 15.50 -11.83
C LEU A 346 0.13 16.45 -11.04
N MET A 347 1.15 15.94 -10.35
CA MET A 347 2.11 16.79 -9.63
C MET A 347 2.96 17.68 -10.54
N LEU A 348 3.24 17.23 -11.77
CA LEU A 348 3.96 18.04 -12.74
C LEU A 348 3.04 19.02 -13.50
N GLY A 349 1.73 19.00 -13.24
CA GLY A 349 0.75 19.82 -13.94
C GLY A 349 0.41 19.32 -15.35
N HIS A 350 0.79 18.08 -15.68
CA HIS A 350 0.55 17.46 -16.99
C HIS A 350 -0.83 16.78 -17.02
N LEU A 351 -1.88 17.60 -17.06
CA LEU A 351 -3.28 17.14 -16.99
C LEU A 351 -3.70 16.28 -18.21
N ARG A 352 -3.15 16.55 -19.38
CA ARG A 352 -3.45 15.79 -20.60
C ARG A 352 -2.95 14.35 -20.48
N GLU A 353 -1.70 14.17 -20.06
CA GLU A 353 -1.12 12.86 -19.83
C GLU A 353 -1.83 12.13 -18.70
N ALA A 354 -2.24 12.85 -17.64
CA ALA A 354 -3.07 12.28 -16.58
C ALA A 354 -4.41 11.73 -17.12
N GLU A 355 -5.06 12.44 -18.04
CA GLU A 355 -6.27 11.96 -18.73
C GLU A 355 -6.01 10.71 -19.58
N GLU A 356 -4.92 10.70 -20.36
CA GLU A 356 -4.51 9.54 -21.17
C GLU A 356 -4.31 8.29 -20.29
N ILE A 357 -3.72 8.44 -19.10
CA ILE A 357 -3.56 7.35 -18.13
C ILE A 357 -4.91 6.83 -17.61
N ILE A 358 -5.89 7.71 -17.35
CA ILE A 358 -7.24 7.29 -16.90
C ILE A 358 -7.93 6.48 -18.00
N HIS A 359 -7.82 6.90 -19.26
CA HIS A 359 -8.35 6.14 -20.39
C HIS A 359 -7.69 4.76 -20.51
N GLN A 360 -6.35 4.71 -20.47
CA GLN A 360 -5.61 3.44 -20.51
C GLN A 360 -6.01 2.49 -19.38
N TRP A 361 -6.25 3.03 -18.17
CA TRP A 361 -6.69 2.22 -17.05
C TRP A 361 -8.12 1.67 -17.25
N LYS A 362 -9.05 2.48 -17.77
CA LYS A 362 -10.42 2.03 -18.06
C LYS A 362 -10.50 0.98 -19.17
N GLU A 363 -9.64 1.11 -20.18
CA GLU A 363 -9.58 0.16 -21.31
C GLU A 363 -8.76 -1.10 -20.98
N SER A 364 -8.10 -1.11 -19.81
CA SER A 364 -7.29 -2.24 -19.38
C SER A 364 -8.14 -3.48 -19.12
N LYS A 365 -7.82 -4.58 -19.81
CA LYS A 365 -8.44 -5.90 -19.57
C LYS A 365 -7.87 -6.61 -18.34
N THR A 366 -6.79 -6.08 -17.75
CA THR A 366 -6.05 -6.77 -16.68
C THR A 366 -6.41 -6.29 -15.28
N THR A 367 -6.92 -5.07 -15.16
CA THR A 367 -7.29 -4.46 -13.89
C THR A 367 -8.56 -3.67 -14.03
N GLU A 368 -9.48 -3.87 -13.09
CA GLU A 368 -10.65 -3.01 -12.97
C GLU A 368 -10.24 -1.59 -12.59
N PHE A 369 -10.95 -0.63 -13.17
CA PHE A 369 -10.78 0.78 -12.87
C PHE A 369 -11.24 1.07 -11.44
N ASP A 370 -10.36 1.61 -10.60
CA ASP A 370 -10.66 1.94 -9.21
C ASP A 370 -10.98 3.44 -9.07
N ALA A 371 -12.27 3.76 -9.07
CA ALA A 371 -12.74 5.14 -8.89
C ALA A 371 -12.45 5.68 -7.47
N SER A 372 -12.47 4.81 -6.45
CA SER A 372 -12.15 5.19 -5.06
C SER A 372 -10.68 5.61 -4.94
N ALA A 373 -9.78 4.94 -5.66
CA ALA A 373 -8.39 5.36 -5.73
C ALA A 373 -8.22 6.77 -6.31
N CYS A 374 -8.96 7.14 -7.35
CA CYS A 374 -8.95 8.49 -7.91
C CYS A 374 -9.46 9.52 -6.88
N LEU A 375 -10.55 9.22 -6.16
CA LEU A 375 -11.06 10.08 -5.10
C LEU A 375 -10.03 10.26 -3.96
N ARG A 376 -9.32 9.20 -3.60
CA ARG A 376 -8.24 9.27 -2.60
C ARG A 376 -7.07 10.14 -3.05
N ILE A 377 -6.70 10.12 -4.33
CA ILE A 377 -5.68 11.02 -4.89
C ILE A 377 -6.17 12.47 -4.81
N LEU A 378 -7.42 12.73 -5.21
CA LEU A 378 -8.04 14.04 -5.15
C LEU A 378 -8.03 14.62 -3.73
N ASN A 379 -8.51 13.85 -2.76
CA ASN A 379 -8.53 14.26 -1.35
C ASN A 379 -7.11 14.45 -0.81
N ALA A 380 -6.14 13.61 -1.21
CA ALA A 380 -4.76 13.79 -0.80
C ALA A 380 -4.15 15.11 -1.33
N PHE A 381 -4.48 15.54 -2.56
CA PHE A 381 -4.05 16.85 -3.06
C PHE A 381 -4.68 18.01 -2.25
N ARG A 382 -5.95 17.90 -1.86
CA ARG A 382 -6.63 18.87 -0.99
C ARG A 382 -6.01 18.94 0.40
N ASP A 383 -5.77 17.80 1.03
CA ASP A 383 -5.17 17.70 2.37
C ASP A 383 -3.77 18.32 2.42
N VAL A 384 -3.05 18.32 1.30
CA VAL A 384 -1.69 18.90 1.16
C VAL A 384 -1.75 20.39 0.76
N GLY A 385 -2.94 20.94 0.50
CA GLY A 385 -3.15 22.35 0.14
C GLY A 385 -2.96 22.66 -1.35
N LEU A 386 -2.93 21.65 -2.22
CA LEU A 386 -2.81 21.80 -3.68
C LEU A 386 -4.18 21.90 -4.37
N GLU A 387 -4.94 22.94 -4.02
CA GLU A 387 -6.30 23.12 -4.54
C GLU A 387 -6.37 23.29 -6.07
N GLY A 388 -5.36 23.89 -6.70
CA GLY A 388 -5.31 24.03 -8.16
C GLY A 388 -5.20 22.68 -8.89
N VAL A 389 -4.32 21.79 -8.41
CA VAL A 389 -4.15 20.45 -8.96
C VAL A 389 -5.38 19.59 -8.66
N ALA A 390 -5.91 19.68 -7.44
CA ALA A 390 -7.14 18.99 -7.05
C ALA A 390 -8.33 19.41 -7.93
N SER A 391 -8.50 20.71 -8.17
CA SER A 391 -9.59 21.24 -9.00
C SER A 391 -9.46 20.78 -10.46
N GLY A 392 -8.26 20.86 -11.03
CA GLY A 392 -7.99 20.36 -12.39
C GLY A 392 -8.26 18.86 -12.52
N PHE A 393 -7.83 18.07 -11.54
CA PHE A 393 -8.08 16.63 -11.53
C PHE A 393 -9.57 16.29 -11.33
N HIS A 394 -10.28 17.04 -10.48
CA HIS A 394 -11.72 16.87 -10.30
C HIS A 394 -12.49 17.09 -11.61
N LEU A 395 -12.14 18.13 -12.38
CA LEU A 395 -12.73 18.39 -13.69
C LEU A 395 -12.47 17.24 -14.67
N LEU A 396 -11.25 16.69 -14.69
CA LEU A 396 -10.92 15.51 -15.51
C LEU A 396 -11.77 14.30 -15.14
N LEU A 397 -11.96 14.02 -13.86
CA LEU A 397 -12.76 12.88 -13.39
C LEU A 397 -14.24 13.02 -13.78
N VAL A 398 -14.79 14.23 -13.67
CA VAL A 398 -16.17 14.55 -14.08
C VAL A 398 -16.32 14.39 -15.60
N TYR A 399 -15.41 14.97 -16.38
CA TYR A 399 -15.41 14.87 -17.84
C TYR A 399 -15.35 13.42 -18.33
N ASN A 400 -14.52 12.61 -17.67
CA ASN A 400 -14.34 11.20 -17.99
C ASN A 400 -15.47 10.29 -17.49
N LYS A 401 -16.53 10.81 -16.86
CA LYS A 401 -17.61 10.01 -16.24
C LYS A 401 -17.08 8.94 -15.28
N CYS A 402 -16.03 9.25 -14.52
CA CYS A 402 -15.64 8.41 -13.40
C CYS A 402 -16.71 8.59 -12.33
N SER A 403 -17.58 7.59 -12.09
CA SER A 403 -18.69 7.71 -11.13
C SER A 403 -18.18 8.09 -9.74
N LEU A 404 -18.34 9.36 -9.37
CA LEU A 404 -17.98 9.93 -8.07
C LEU A 404 -19.18 9.98 -7.10
N GLU A 405 -20.35 9.49 -7.51
CA GLU A 405 -21.64 9.80 -6.87
C GLU A 405 -22.03 8.90 -5.69
N ASN A 406 -21.27 7.87 -5.31
CA ASN A 406 -21.73 6.90 -4.30
C ASN A 406 -20.99 6.87 -2.94
N GLU A 407 -20.10 7.81 -2.61
CA GLU A 407 -19.39 7.78 -1.31
C GLU A 407 -19.32 9.13 -0.56
N ILE A 408 -20.19 10.11 -0.88
CA ILE A 408 -20.33 11.34 -0.07
C ILE A 408 -21.43 11.21 1.01
N SER A 409 -22.08 10.04 1.13
CA SER A 409 -23.04 9.79 2.20
C SER A 409 -22.92 8.36 2.78
N SER A 410 -22.00 8.15 3.72
CA SER A 410 -22.16 7.19 4.82
C SER A 410 -21.14 7.45 5.92
#